data_AF-A0A967K4C2-F1
#
_entry.id   AF-A0A967K4C2-F1
#
_cell.length_a   1.000
_cell.length_b   1.000
_cell.length_c   1.000
_cell.angle_alpha   90.00
_cell.angle_beta   90.00
_cell.angle_gamma   90.00
#
_symmetry.space_group_name_H-M   'P 1'
#
loop_
_entity.id
_entity.type
_entity.pdbx_description
1 polymer ?
#
loop_
_entity_poly.entity_id
_entity_poly.type
_entity_poly.pdbx_seq_one_letter_code
_entity_poly.pdbx_strand_id
1 'polypeptide(L)'
;MKIRTLEDKIKAAGNPVDMLRNAQVGPYVFPIPGEFTNWRDEQEAWLQTAALMDLSYHMTDIYFEGPDVYRLLSDTGVNSFENFGPMKAKQFVACNYDGYVIGDAILFHHAENKVSIVGRPCAQNWVAFHAETGDYDV
;
A
#
# COMPACT_ATOMS: atom_id res chain seq x y z
N MET A 1 -16.03 -24.51 -10.20
CA MET A 1 -16.18 -23.04 -10.43
C MET A 1 -14.81 -22.49 -10.81
N LYS A 2 -14.69 -21.72 -11.90
CA LYS A 2 -13.41 -21.08 -12.25
C LYS A 2 -13.26 -19.82 -11.39
N ILE A 3 -12.28 -19.81 -10.49
CA ILE A 3 -12.00 -18.67 -9.60
C ILE A 3 -11.28 -17.59 -10.41
N ARG A 4 -11.85 -16.38 -10.52
CA ARG A 4 -11.23 -15.24 -11.22
C ARG A 4 -11.11 -13.99 -10.35
N THR A 5 -11.97 -13.87 -9.34
CA THR A 5 -12.04 -12.71 -8.44
C THR A 5 -11.91 -13.13 -6.97
N LEU A 6 -11.68 -12.16 -6.07
CA LEU A 6 -11.75 -12.40 -4.63
C LEU A 6 -13.15 -12.90 -4.21
N GLU A 7 -14.20 -12.36 -4.81
CA GLU A 7 -15.59 -12.74 -4.55
C GLU A 7 -15.85 -14.21 -4.90
N ASP A 8 -15.36 -14.69 -6.06
CA ASP A 8 -15.45 -16.11 -6.42
C ASP A 8 -14.76 -17.00 -5.39
N LYS A 9 -13.61 -16.55 -4.86
CA LYS A 9 -12.80 -17.30 -3.91
C LYS A 9 -13.50 -17.39 -2.55
N ILE A 10 -14.06 -16.28 -2.06
CA ILE A 10 -14.84 -16.24 -0.81
C ILE A 10 -16.07 -17.16 -0.93
N LYS A 11 -16.82 -17.04 -2.03
CA LYS A 11 -17.98 -17.91 -2.30
C LYS A 11 -17.60 -19.40 -2.35
N ALA A 12 -16.50 -19.74 -3.02
CA ALA A 12 -16.03 -21.12 -3.10
C ALA A 12 -15.58 -21.67 -1.74
N ALA A 13 -15.05 -20.84 -0.85
CA ALA A 13 -14.61 -21.24 0.49
C ALA A 13 -15.76 -21.29 1.52
N GLY A 14 -16.85 -20.55 1.30
CA GLY A 14 -18.02 -20.48 2.21
C GLY A 14 -17.79 -19.66 3.49
N ASN A 15 -16.55 -19.62 4.00
CA ASN A 15 -16.15 -18.82 5.16
C ASN A 15 -14.81 -18.10 4.89
N PRO A 16 -14.75 -16.75 4.88
CA PRO A 16 -13.51 -16.01 4.64
C PRO A 16 -12.46 -16.17 5.75
N VAL A 17 -12.87 -16.38 7.01
CA VAL A 17 -11.93 -16.61 8.13
C VAL A 17 -11.21 -17.94 7.96
N ASP A 18 -11.97 -19.01 7.67
CA ASP A 18 -11.39 -20.33 7.43
C ASP A 18 -10.50 -20.33 6.18
N MET A 19 -10.90 -19.61 5.13
CA MET A 19 -10.10 -19.41 3.93
C MET A 19 -8.74 -18.77 4.25
N LEU A 20 -8.72 -17.69 5.05
CA LEU A 20 -7.50 -16.95 5.36
C LEU A 20 -6.59 -17.72 6.33
N ARG A 21 -7.15 -18.33 7.38
CA ARG A 21 -6.36 -19.08 8.38
C ARG A 21 -5.73 -20.36 7.84
N ASN A 22 -6.27 -20.91 6.76
CA ASN A 22 -5.77 -22.14 6.13
C ASN A 22 -5.14 -21.88 4.75
N ALA A 23 -4.88 -20.62 4.40
CA ALA A 23 -4.29 -20.25 3.12
C ALA A 23 -2.88 -20.85 2.98
N GLN A 24 -2.63 -21.52 1.85
CA GLN A 24 -1.33 -22.16 1.54
C GLN A 24 -0.32 -21.18 0.91
N VAL A 25 -0.33 -19.92 1.37
CA VAL A 25 0.51 -18.84 0.81
C VAL A 25 1.95 -18.87 1.34
N GLY A 26 2.18 -19.56 2.45
CA GLY A 26 3.49 -19.60 3.11
C GLY A 26 3.78 -18.34 3.96
N PRO A 27 5.03 -18.12 4.37
CA PRO A 27 5.41 -16.96 5.17
C PRO A 27 5.31 -15.66 4.37
N TYR A 28 5.08 -14.55 5.07
CA TYR A 28 5.25 -13.21 4.49
C TYR A 28 6.74 -12.87 4.43
N VAL A 29 7.33 -12.94 3.24
CA VAL A 29 8.77 -12.81 3.03
C VAL A 29 9.17 -11.35 2.79
N PHE A 30 10.29 -10.92 3.38
CA PHE A 30 11.01 -9.73 2.95
C PHE A 30 12.10 -10.17 1.95
N PRO A 31 12.02 -9.78 0.67
CA PRO A 31 12.86 -10.34 -0.40
C PRO A 31 14.24 -9.69 -0.48
N ILE A 32 14.98 -9.69 0.63
CA ILE A 32 16.35 -9.20 0.77
C ILE A 32 17.18 -10.23 1.57
N PRO A 33 18.53 -10.16 1.56
CA PRO A 33 19.34 -10.97 2.45
C PRO A 33 18.92 -10.81 3.91
N GLY A 34 18.86 -11.91 4.66
CA GLY A 34 18.42 -11.87 6.06
C GLY A 34 19.39 -11.16 6.99
N GLU A 35 20.69 -11.17 6.66
CA GLU A 35 21.78 -10.57 7.43
C GLU A 35 22.94 -10.20 6.46
N PHE A 36 23.66 -9.13 6.75
CA PHE A 36 24.95 -8.78 6.12
C PHE A 36 26.12 -9.04 7.08
N THR A 37 25.93 -8.78 8.38
CA THR A 37 26.87 -9.16 9.46
C THR A 37 26.19 -10.13 10.42
N ASN A 38 25.30 -9.62 11.26
CA ASN A 38 24.30 -10.37 12.02
C ASN A 38 23.24 -9.41 12.53
N TRP A 39 22.01 -9.90 12.75
CA TRP A 39 20.88 -9.05 13.09
C TRP A 39 21.05 -8.24 14.39
N ARG A 40 21.87 -8.69 15.35
CA ARG A 40 22.07 -7.95 16.63
C ARG A 40 22.92 -6.71 16.40
N ASP A 41 24.04 -6.87 15.71
CA ASP A 41 24.94 -5.75 15.42
C ASP A 41 24.28 -4.76 14.45
N GLU A 42 23.47 -5.25 13.49
CA GLU A 42 22.69 -4.41 12.58
C GLU A 42 21.63 -3.58 13.32
N GLN A 43 20.94 -4.17 14.31
CA GLN A 43 20.03 -3.44 15.20
C GLN A 43 20.75 -2.45 16.12
N GLU A 44 21.92 -2.81 16.65
CA GLU A 44 22.73 -1.89 17.46
C GLU A 44 23.21 -0.70 16.61
N ALA A 45 23.59 -0.93 15.35
CA ALA A 45 24.08 0.10 14.45
C ALA A 45 23.04 1.21 14.20
N TRP A 46 21.76 0.90 13.99
CA TRP A 46 20.75 1.95 13.79
C TRP A 46 20.51 2.81 15.05
N LEU A 47 20.90 2.32 16.23
CA LEU A 47 20.67 3.00 17.51
C LEU A 47 21.89 3.81 17.93
N GLN A 48 23.08 3.24 17.78
CA GLN A 48 24.34 3.80 18.29
C GLN A 48 25.16 4.52 17.22
N THR A 49 24.94 4.20 15.94
CA THR A 49 25.72 4.77 14.82
C THR A 49 24.81 5.15 13.65
N ALA A 50 24.88 4.43 12.53
CA ALA A 50 24.04 4.61 11.35
C ALA A 50 23.84 3.25 10.65
N ALA A 51 22.69 3.08 10.00
CA ALA A 51 22.38 1.91 9.19
C ALA A 51 21.85 2.34 7.80
N LEU A 52 22.17 1.56 6.77
CA LEU A 52 21.56 1.68 5.45
C LEU A 52 20.43 0.66 5.34
N MET A 53 19.19 1.12 5.26
CA MET A 53 18.01 0.26 5.12
C MET A 53 17.69 0.06 3.64
N ASP A 54 17.83 -1.16 3.12
CA ASP A 54 17.38 -1.49 1.76
C ASP A 54 15.87 -1.74 1.76
N LEU A 55 15.12 -0.72 1.38
CA LEU A 55 13.66 -0.74 1.30
C LEU A 55 13.13 -1.07 -0.10
N SER A 56 14.01 -1.39 -1.06
CA SER A 56 13.70 -1.38 -2.49
C SER A 56 12.74 -2.47 -2.97
N TYR A 57 12.59 -3.58 -2.23
CA TYR A 57 11.95 -4.80 -2.78
C TYR A 57 10.70 -5.29 -2.03
N HIS A 58 10.38 -4.71 -0.87
CA HIS A 58 9.37 -5.28 0.04
C HIS A 58 8.00 -4.59 -0.01
N MET A 59 7.92 -3.46 -0.71
CA MET A 59 6.68 -2.70 -0.91
C MET A 59 6.27 -2.70 -2.38
N THR A 60 4.99 -2.45 -2.63
CA THR A 60 4.47 -2.15 -3.97
C THR A 60 4.49 -0.63 -4.15
N ASP A 61 4.75 -0.19 -5.38
CA ASP A 61 4.72 1.21 -5.76
C ASP A 61 3.71 1.37 -6.91
N ILE A 62 2.67 2.19 -6.71
CA ILE A 62 1.77 2.62 -7.78
C ILE A 62 1.87 4.13 -7.95
N TYR A 63 2.05 4.56 -9.20
CA TYR A 63 2.08 5.97 -9.59
C TYR A 63 0.73 6.35 -10.19
N PHE A 64 0.23 7.53 -9.81
CA PHE A 64 -1.00 8.12 -10.33
C PHE A 64 -0.66 9.49 -10.91
N GLU A 65 -1.10 9.77 -12.14
CA GLU A 65 -0.70 10.97 -12.85
C GLU A 65 -1.85 11.53 -13.70
N GLY A 66 -2.41 12.65 -13.28
CA GLY A 66 -3.47 13.33 -14.02
C GLY A 66 -4.16 14.43 -13.22
N PRO A 67 -4.95 15.29 -13.88
CA PRO A 67 -5.57 16.45 -13.26
C PRO A 67 -6.49 16.10 -12.09
N ASP A 68 -7.02 14.88 -12.04
CA ASP A 68 -7.94 14.43 -11.01
C ASP A 68 -7.27 13.76 -9.80
N VAL A 69 -5.93 13.72 -9.72
CA VAL A 69 -5.23 12.97 -8.67
C VAL A 69 -5.63 13.41 -7.25
N TYR A 70 -5.85 14.70 -7.04
CA TYR A 70 -6.27 15.23 -5.75
C TYR A 70 -7.70 14.82 -5.38
N ARG A 71 -8.59 14.74 -6.38
CA ARG A 71 -9.96 14.29 -6.18
C ARG A 71 -9.97 12.81 -5.83
N LEU A 72 -9.25 11.98 -6.59
CA LEU A 72 -9.07 10.56 -6.30
C LEU A 72 -8.57 10.32 -4.88
N LEU A 73 -7.49 11.02 -4.48
CA LEU A 73 -6.92 10.89 -3.14
C LEU A 73 -7.90 11.34 -2.04
N SER A 74 -8.64 12.43 -2.26
CA SER A 74 -9.63 12.94 -1.30
C SER A 74 -10.84 12.03 -1.15
N ASP A 75 -11.27 11.38 -2.23
CA ASP A 75 -12.42 10.49 -2.23
C ASP A 75 -12.10 9.11 -1.61
N THR A 76 -10.81 8.72 -1.60
CA THR A 76 -10.37 7.37 -1.20
C THR A 76 -9.59 7.32 0.12
N GLY A 77 -9.13 8.47 0.63
CA GLY A 77 -8.35 8.57 1.86
C GLY A 77 -8.99 9.47 2.92
N VAL A 78 -8.66 9.23 4.19
CA VAL A 78 -9.18 10.02 5.32
C VAL A 78 -8.40 11.32 5.56
N ASN A 79 -7.26 11.48 4.89
CA ASN A 79 -6.35 12.60 5.11
C ASN A 79 -6.92 13.90 4.52
N SER A 80 -6.63 15.04 5.17
CA SER A 80 -6.75 16.33 4.48
C SER A 80 -5.59 16.52 3.50
N PHE A 81 -5.91 16.94 2.28
CA PHE A 81 -4.96 17.35 1.25
C PHE A 81 -4.80 18.87 1.15
N GLU A 82 -5.38 19.62 2.08
CA GLU A 82 -5.13 21.04 2.20
C GLU A 82 -3.62 21.30 2.36
N ASN A 83 -3.07 22.21 1.55
CA ASN A 83 -1.65 22.54 1.49
C ASN A 83 -0.72 21.35 1.17
N PHE A 84 -1.25 20.22 0.69
CA PHE A 84 -0.43 19.17 0.09
C PHE A 84 0.06 19.62 -1.28
N GLY A 85 1.27 19.24 -1.64
CA GLY A 85 1.94 19.72 -2.84
C GLY A 85 3.30 19.05 -3.02
N PRO A 86 4.03 19.35 -4.12
CA PRO A 86 5.31 18.73 -4.43
C PRO A 86 6.31 18.77 -3.28
N MET A 87 7.17 17.75 -3.21
CA MET A 87 8.20 17.59 -2.16
C MET A 87 7.63 17.41 -0.74
N LYS A 88 6.37 16.96 -0.63
CA LYS A 88 5.75 16.55 0.63
C LYS A 88 5.32 15.09 0.57
N ALA A 89 5.29 14.47 1.73
CA ALA A 89 4.75 13.13 1.91
C ALA A 89 3.68 13.11 3.01
N LYS A 90 2.77 12.14 2.94
CA LYS A 90 1.78 11.84 3.98
C LYS A 90 1.70 10.33 4.20
N GLN A 91 1.40 9.90 5.42
CA GLN A 91 0.88 8.55 5.63
C GLN A 91 -0.58 8.54 5.18
N PHE A 92 -0.82 8.02 3.98
CA PHE A 92 -2.15 7.87 3.40
C PHE A 92 -2.86 6.70 4.07
N VAL A 93 -4.08 6.92 4.53
CA VAL A 93 -4.90 5.90 5.19
C VAL A 93 -6.23 5.79 4.47
N ALA A 94 -6.53 4.59 3.96
CA ALA A 94 -7.77 4.28 3.27
C ALA A 94 -8.71 3.49 4.18
N CYS A 95 -9.97 3.86 4.17
CA CYS A 95 -11.05 3.14 4.84
C CYS A 95 -12.12 2.71 3.83
N ASN A 96 -12.82 1.62 4.14
CA ASN A 96 -14.01 1.24 3.40
C ASN A 96 -15.19 2.16 3.77
N TYR A 97 -16.34 1.96 3.11
CA TYR A 97 -17.55 2.77 3.33
C TYR A 97 -18.13 2.67 4.74
N ASP A 98 -17.81 1.62 5.50
CA ASP A 98 -18.24 1.45 6.90
C ASP A 98 -17.22 2.04 7.91
N GLY A 99 -16.12 2.62 7.43
CA GLY A 99 -15.07 3.24 8.25
C GLY A 99 -13.99 2.27 8.76
N TYR A 100 -13.98 1.01 8.31
CA TYR A 100 -12.89 0.08 8.62
C TYR A 100 -11.67 0.34 7.75
N VAL A 101 -10.49 0.32 8.35
CA VAL A 101 -9.22 0.50 7.65
C VAL A 101 -9.01 -0.61 6.64
N ILE A 102 -8.76 -0.23 5.38
CA ILE A 102 -8.32 -1.13 4.30
C ILE A 102 -6.80 -1.29 4.37
N GLY A 103 -6.10 -0.19 4.61
CA GLY A 103 -4.66 -0.16 4.80
C GLY A 103 -4.10 1.25 4.76
N ASP A 104 -2.78 1.34 4.90
CA ASP A 104 -2.02 2.57 4.82
C ASP A 104 -0.74 2.41 4.00
N ALA A 105 -0.21 3.53 3.53
CA ALA A 105 1.01 3.60 2.74
C ALA A 105 1.58 5.03 2.77
N ILE A 106 2.85 5.19 2.40
CA ILE A 106 3.42 6.53 2.22
C ILE A 106 3.02 7.05 0.84
N LEU A 107 2.35 8.19 0.84
CA LEU A 107 2.03 8.96 -0.35
C LEU A 107 3.12 10.02 -0.56
N PHE A 108 3.80 9.96 -1.70
CA PHE A 108 4.78 10.94 -2.12
C PHE A 108 4.22 11.83 -3.22
N HIS A 109 4.37 13.15 -3.06
CA HIS A 109 4.04 14.09 -4.11
C HIS A 109 5.30 14.47 -4.90
N HIS A 110 5.44 13.91 -6.10
CA HIS A 110 6.65 14.04 -6.91
C HIS A 110 6.66 15.35 -7.72
N ALA A 111 5.55 15.65 -8.40
CA ALA A 111 5.38 16.84 -9.22
C ALA A 111 3.90 17.20 -9.29
N GLU A 112 3.56 18.36 -9.86
CA GLU A 112 2.16 18.73 -10.11
C GLU A 112 1.41 17.56 -10.77
N ASN A 113 0.26 17.20 -10.21
CA ASN A 113 -0.59 16.09 -10.67
C ASN A 113 0.06 14.70 -10.68
N LYS A 114 1.23 14.50 -10.06
CA LYS A 114 1.95 13.22 -10.05
C LYS A 114 2.32 12.79 -8.63
N VAL A 115 1.80 11.64 -8.21
CA VAL A 115 2.04 11.06 -6.89
C VAL A 115 2.40 9.58 -7.00
N SER A 116 3.00 9.03 -5.94
CA SER A 116 3.07 7.57 -5.76
C SER A 116 2.61 7.16 -4.36
N ILE A 117 2.00 5.98 -4.28
CA ILE A 117 1.63 5.33 -3.02
C ILE A 117 2.52 4.11 -2.85
N VAL A 118 3.31 4.09 -1.78
CA VAL A 118 4.35 3.09 -1.50
C VAL A 118 4.08 2.41 -0.16
N GLY A 119 3.89 1.10 -0.19
CA GLY A 119 3.50 0.34 1.00
C GLY A 119 3.06 -1.09 0.68
N ARG A 120 2.31 -1.70 1.59
CA ARG A 120 1.63 -2.97 1.31
C ARG A 120 0.51 -2.74 0.27
N PRO A 121 0.17 -3.75 -0.54
CA PRO A 121 -0.70 -3.55 -1.71
C PRO A 121 -2.14 -3.13 -1.39
N CYS A 122 -2.61 -3.23 -0.14
CA CYS A 122 -4.01 -3.01 0.21
C CYS A 122 -4.52 -1.60 -0.15
N ALA A 123 -3.87 -0.53 0.35
CA ALA A 123 -4.32 0.85 0.11
C ALA A 123 -4.20 1.25 -1.37
N GLN A 124 -3.17 0.76 -2.05
CA GLN A 124 -2.88 1.09 -3.45
C GLN A 124 -3.85 0.40 -4.40
N ASN A 125 -4.16 -0.87 -4.14
CA ASN A 125 -5.19 -1.60 -4.89
C ASN A 125 -6.57 -0.95 -4.74
N TRP A 126 -6.87 -0.39 -3.57
CA TRP A 126 -8.11 0.38 -3.35
C TRP A 126 -8.15 1.63 -4.24
N VAL A 127 -7.09 2.44 -4.21
CA VAL A 127 -7.00 3.65 -5.03
C VAL A 127 -7.01 3.31 -6.53
N ALA A 128 -6.27 2.29 -6.94
CA ALA A 128 -6.25 1.80 -8.32
C ALA A 128 -7.62 1.32 -8.79
N PHE A 129 -8.35 0.55 -7.97
CA PHE A 129 -9.72 0.14 -8.29
C PHE A 129 -10.63 1.36 -8.54
N HIS A 130 -10.54 2.39 -7.70
CA HIS A 130 -11.31 3.62 -7.87
C HIS A 130 -10.89 4.44 -9.09
N ALA A 131 -9.59 4.48 -9.40
CA ALA A 131 -9.08 5.11 -10.61
C ALA A 131 -9.58 4.40 -11.87
N GLU A 132 -9.50 3.07 -11.93
CA GLU A 132 -9.87 2.26 -13.10
C GLU A 132 -11.38 2.17 -13.35
N THR A 133 -12.19 2.25 -12.30
CA THR A 133 -13.64 2.04 -12.38
C THR A 133 -14.47 3.30 -12.15
N GLY A 134 -13.84 4.36 -11.66
CA GLY A 134 -14.43 5.67 -11.50
C GLY A 134 -14.26 6.54 -12.75
N ASP A 135 -14.85 7.72 -12.69
CA ASP A 135 -14.71 8.76 -13.71
C ASP A 135 -13.58 9.69 -13.27
N TYR A 136 -12.31 9.27 -13.40
CA TYR A 136 -11.11 10.06 -13.07
C TYR A 136 -10.17 10.13 -14.27
N ASP A 137 -9.58 11.30 -14.51
CA ASP A 137 -8.46 11.48 -15.44
C ASP A 137 -7.12 11.41 -14.68
N VAL A 138 -6.57 10.20 -14.54
CA VAL A 138 -5.41 9.81 -13.69
C VAL A 138 -4.64 8.59 -14.20
#